data_AF-A0A847WFJ9-F1
#
_entry.id   AF-A0A847WFJ9-F1
#
_cell.length_a   1.000
_cell.length_b   1.000
_cell.length_c   1.000
_cell.angle_alpha   90.00
_cell.angle_beta   90.00
_cell.angle_gamma   90.00
#
_symmetry.space_group_name_H-M   'P 1'
#
loop_
_entity.id
_entity.type
_entity.pdbx_description
1 polymer ?
#
loop_
_entity_poly.entity_id
_entity_poly.type
_entity_poly.pdbx_seq_one_letter_code
_entity_poly.pdbx_strand_id
1 'polypeptide(L)'
;MPILSKLFKSRADPQNSMWQSAYNFFFGTTSSGKVVNERTAMQTTAVYACVRILAETTASLPLHTYKRTDKGKEKAIDHPLYYLLHDEPNPEMTSFVFRETLMGHLLLWGNAYAQIIRDGRGRVLALYPLMPDRMMVCRSDSGEIYYTYNKDG
;
A
#
# COMPACT_ATOMS: atom_id res chain seq x y z
N MET A 1 30.97 22.01 -45.57
CA MET A 1 29.51 22.00 -45.81
C MET A 1 28.91 20.77 -45.15
N PRO A 2 28.26 20.88 -43.97
CA PRO A 2 27.83 19.73 -43.16
C PRO A 2 26.31 19.52 -43.27
N ILE A 3 25.81 19.04 -44.42
CA ILE A 3 24.37 18.82 -44.63
C ILE A 3 23.99 17.33 -44.48
N LEU A 4 24.91 16.40 -44.72
CA LEU A 4 24.65 14.95 -44.68
C LEU A 4 24.82 14.28 -43.30
N SER A 5 25.44 14.95 -42.31
CA SER A 5 25.67 14.34 -40.99
C SER A 5 24.41 14.21 -40.12
N LYS A 6 23.32 14.89 -40.49
CA LYS A 6 22.01 14.77 -39.80
C LYS A 6 21.18 13.55 -40.22
N LEU A 7 21.51 12.92 -41.36
CA LEU A 7 20.80 11.74 -41.87
C LEU A 7 21.30 10.41 -41.26
N PHE A 8 22.51 10.42 -40.67
CA PHE A 8 23.15 9.23 -40.09
C PHE A 8 23.31 9.29 -38.57
N LYS A 9 22.56 10.16 -37.88
CA LYS A 9 22.55 10.14 -36.41
C LYS A 9 21.78 8.93 -35.91
N SER A 10 22.46 8.05 -35.17
CA SER A 10 21.82 7.00 -34.38
C SER A 10 20.71 7.63 -33.53
N ARG A 11 19.48 7.14 -33.65
CA ARG A 11 18.34 7.60 -32.84
C ARG A 11 18.41 7.09 -31.40
N ALA A 12 19.50 6.41 -31.01
CA ALA A 12 19.65 5.72 -29.74
C ALA A 12 20.89 6.19 -28.96
N ASP A 13 21.14 7.50 -28.91
CA ASP A 13 22.05 8.05 -27.90
C ASP A 13 21.26 8.24 -26.60
N PRO A 14 21.62 7.57 -25.48
CA PRO A 14 20.95 7.76 -24.21
C PRO A 14 21.20 9.18 -23.72
N GLN A 15 20.12 9.97 -23.61
CA GLN A 15 20.17 11.26 -22.95
C GLN A 15 20.10 11.04 -21.44
N ASN A 16 21.19 11.35 -20.73
CA ASN A 16 21.19 11.38 -19.27
C ASN A 16 20.33 12.54 -18.76
N SER A 17 19.10 12.26 -18.32
CA SER A 17 18.31 13.18 -17.51
C SER A 17 18.72 13.04 -16.05
N MET A 18 19.74 13.81 -15.66
CA MET A 18 20.47 13.73 -14.39
C MET A 18 19.64 14.03 -13.11
N TRP A 19 18.32 14.20 -13.19
CA TRP A 19 17.53 14.61 -12.03
C TRP A 19 16.18 13.89 -11.84
N GLN A 20 15.83 12.88 -12.65
CA GLN A 20 14.52 12.23 -12.55
C GLN A 20 14.47 10.72 -12.77
N SER A 21 15.61 10.02 -12.79
CA SER A 21 15.66 8.65 -13.33
C SER A 21 16.40 7.60 -12.48
N ALA A 22 16.21 7.61 -11.17
CA ALA A 22 16.59 6.45 -10.35
C ALA A 22 15.73 5.21 -10.70
N TYR A 23 14.44 5.41 -11.03
CA TYR A 23 13.51 4.30 -11.32
C TYR A 23 13.79 3.57 -12.64
N ASN A 24 14.16 4.28 -13.72
CA ASN A 24 14.46 3.65 -15.01
C ASN A 24 15.77 2.85 -14.99
N PHE A 25 16.70 3.20 -14.09
CA PHE A 25 17.99 2.50 -13.97
C PHE A 25 17.83 1.07 -13.43
N PHE A 26 16.90 0.84 -12.50
CA PHE A 26 16.70 -0.47 -11.88
C PHE A 26 15.63 -1.34 -12.57
N PHE A 27 14.61 -0.74 -13.21
CA PHE A 27 13.47 -1.47 -13.78
C PHE A 27 13.37 -1.42 -15.31
N GLY A 28 14.31 -0.74 -15.98
CA GLY A 28 14.31 -0.57 -17.42
C GLY A 28 13.22 0.38 -17.92
N THR A 29 13.28 0.74 -19.19
CA THR A 29 12.24 1.56 -19.83
C THR A 29 11.07 0.69 -20.24
N THR A 30 9.83 1.16 -20.01
CA THR A 30 8.66 0.50 -20.59
C THR A 30 8.70 0.60 -22.13
N SER A 31 8.07 -0.34 -22.84
CA SER A 31 8.01 -0.35 -24.32
C SER A 31 7.42 0.95 -24.90
N SER A 32 6.54 1.62 -24.13
CA SER A 32 5.93 2.92 -24.47
C SER A 32 6.80 4.14 -24.05
N GLY A 33 7.86 3.92 -23.29
CA GLY A 33 8.70 4.99 -22.73
C GLY A 33 8.03 5.81 -21.63
N LYS A 34 6.92 5.33 -21.07
CA LYS A 34 6.18 5.98 -19.98
C LYS A 34 6.57 5.38 -18.63
N VAL A 35 6.81 6.22 -17.64
CA VAL A 35 7.01 5.78 -16.25
C VAL A 35 5.66 5.30 -15.72
N VAL A 36 5.61 4.07 -15.22
CA VAL A 36 4.42 3.50 -14.58
C VAL A 36 4.68 3.39 -13.08
N ASN A 37 3.97 4.22 -12.34
CA ASN A 37 3.84 4.18 -10.89
C ASN A 37 2.34 4.19 -10.52
N GLU A 38 2.05 4.01 -9.25
CA GLU A 38 0.74 3.91 -8.62
C GLU A 38 -0.16 5.11 -8.99
N ARG A 39 0.42 6.33 -9.01
CA ARG A 39 -0.28 7.54 -9.44
C ARG A 39 -0.67 7.49 -10.92
N THR A 40 0.27 7.15 -11.80
CA THR A 40 0.02 7.05 -13.25
C THR A 40 -0.87 5.85 -13.61
N ALA A 41 -0.79 4.76 -12.84
CA ALA A 41 -1.61 3.57 -13.03
C ALA A 41 -3.09 3.88 -12.71
N MET A 42 -3.35 4.58 -11.59
CA MET A 42 -4.70 5.01 -11.20
C MET A 42 -5.35 6.02 -12.16
N GLN A 43 -4.58 6.68 -13.04
CA GLN A 43 -5.15 7.51 -14.11
C GLN A 43 -5.82 6.68 -15.21
N THR A 44 -5.53 5.39 -15.30
CA THR A 44 -6.21 4.48 -16.23
C THR A 44 -7.54 4.05 -15.62
N THR A 45 -8.65 4.33 -16.31
CA THR A 45 -10.00 4.03 -15.81
C THR A 45 -10.23 2.54 -15.53
N ALA A 46 -9.61 1.66 -16.33
CA ALA A 46 -9.67 0.22 -16.10
C ALA A 46 -9.00 -0.19 -14.78
N VAL A 47 -7.81 0.34 -14.50
CA VAL A 47 -7.08 0.08 -13.24
C VAL A 47 -7.87 0.62 -12.06
N TYR A 48 -8.34 1.87 -12.15
CA TYR A 48 -9.17 2.49 -11.12
C TYR A 48 -10.41 1.65 -10.80
N ALA A 49 -11.13 1.18 -11.82
CA ALA A 49 -12.32 0.36 -11.63
C ALA A 49 -12.00 -0.97 -10.94
N CYS A 50 -10.93 -1.67 -11.35
CA CYS A 50 -10.51 -2.92 -10.74
C CYS A 50 -10.12 -2.73 -9.26
N VAL A 51 -9.28 -1.74 -8.96
CA VAL A 51 -8.85 -1.44 -7.58
C VAL A 51 -10.05 -1.11 -6.72
N ARG A 52 -10.94 -0.23 -7.20
CA ARG A 52 -12.16 0.17 -6.47
C ARG A 52 -13.06 -1.03 -6.17
N ILE A 53 -13.39 -1.84 -7.18
CA ILE A 53 -14.28 -3.00 -6.99
C ILE A 53 -13.70 -3.96 -5.96
N LEU A 54 -12.41 -4.28 -6.03
CA LEU A 54 -11.77 -5.21 -5.09
C LEU A 54 -11.71 -4.64 -3.66
N ALA A 55 -11.36 -3.36 -3.53
CA ALA A 55 -11.25 -2.68 -2.24
C ALA A 55 -12.61 -2.54 -1.56
N GLU A 56 -13.62 -2.00 -2.25
CA GLU A 56 -14.98 -1.82 -1.72
C GLU A 56 -15.63 -3.17 -1.41
N THR A 57 -15.49 -4.18 -2.28
CA THR A 57 -16.06 -5.52 -2.04
C THR A 57 -15.48 -6.13 -0.78
N THR A 58 -14.15 -6.09 -0.61
CA THR A 58 -13.50 -6.63 0.59
C THR A 58 -13.89 -5.87 1.86
N ALA A 59 -13.98 -4.54 1.77
CA ALA A 59 -14.37 -3.68 2.87
C ALA A 59 -15.85 -3.89 3.30
N SER A 60 -16.74 -4.18 2.34
CA SER A 60 -18.17 -4.39 2.59
C SER A 60 -18.49 -5.62 3.42
N LEU A 61 -17.59 -6.61 3.46
CA LEU A 61 -17.80 -7.83 4.22
C LEU A 61 -17.77 -7.53 5.72
N PRO A 62 -18.73 -7.98 6.53
CA PRO A 62 -18.70 -7.74 7.97
C PRO A 62 -17.59 -8.56 8.63
N LEU A 63 -16.76 -7.90 9.45
CA LEU A 63 -15.69 -8.55 10.21
C LEU A 63 -16.08 -8.67 11.69
N HIS A 64 -16.70 -9.79 12.05
CA HIS A 64 -17.08 -10.08 13.43
C HIS A 64 -16.00 -10.90 14.14
N THR A 65 -15.71 -10.56 15.40
CA THR A 65 -14.94 -11.44 16.27
C THR A 65 -15.86 -12.43 16.99
N TYR A 66 -15.39 -13.65 17.19
CA TYR A 66 -16.15 -14.73 17.82
C TYR A 66 -15.38 -15.33 18.99
N LYS A 67 -16.09 -15.68 20.05
CA LYS A 67 -15.58 -16.43 21.20
C LYS A 67 -16.10 -17.86 21.13
N ARG A 68 -15.24 -18.82 21.48
CA ARG A 68 -15.63 -20.23 21.62
C ARG A 68 -16.23 -20.46 23.01
N THR A 69 -17.37 -21.13 23.04
CA THR A 69 -18.08 -21.53 24.26
C THR A 69 -18.29 -23.05 24.26
N ASP A 70 -18.68 -23.61 25.41
CA ASP A 70 -18.94 -25.05 25.55
C ASP A 70 -20.08 -25.53 24.63
N LYS A 71 -20.98 -24.61 24.23
CA LYS A 71 -22.13 -24.87 23.36
C LYS A 71 -21.90 -24.46 21.90
N GLY A 72 -20.74 -23.90 21.55
CA GLY A 72 -20.42 -23.52 20.17
C GLY A 72 -19.58 -22.25 20.03
N LYS A 73 -20.06 -21.30 19.22
CA LYS A 73 -19.41 -20.01 18.95
C LYS A 73 -20.43 -18.89 19.06
N GLU A 74 -20.06 -17.82 19.73
CA GLU A 74 -20.87 -16.60 19.88
C GLU A 74 -20.08 -15.38 19.43
N LYS A 75 -20.76 -14.31 19.00
CA LYS A 75 -20.09 -13.05 18.66
C LYS A 75 -19.51 -12.45 19.95
N ALA A 76 -18.24 -12.06 19.90
CA ALA A 76 -17.53 -11.50 21.05
C ALA A 76 -17.73 -9.98 21.13
N ILE A 77 -18.98 -9.51 21.26
CA ILE A 77 -19.33 -8.08 21.19
C ILE A 77 -18.63 -7.27 22.29
N ASP A 78 -18.49 -7.84 23.49
CA ASP A 78 -17.84 -7.19 24.63
C ASP A 78 -16.29 -7.16 24.51
N HIS A 79 -15.72 -7.80 23.49
CA HIS A 79 -14.28 -7.82 23.30
C HIS A 79 -13.81 -6.48 22.70
N PRO A 80 -12.76 -5.82 23.24
CA PRO A 80 -12.30 -4.51 22.73
C PRO A 80 -11.99 -4.49 21.23
N LEU A 81 -11.48 -5.60 20.69
CA LEU A 81 -11.21 -5.75 19.25
C LEU A 81 -12.48 -5.82 18.38
N TYR A 82 -13.64 -6.17 18.94
CA TYR A 82 -14.88 -6.22 18.15
C TYR A 82 -15.18 -4.85 17.57
N TYR A 83 -15.23 -3.81 18.41
CA TYR A 83 -15.47 -2.44 17.97
C TYR A 83 -14.44 -1.97 16.94
N LEU A 84 -13.13 -2.20 17.22
CA LEU A 84 -12.06 -1.74 16.34
C LEU A 84 -12.07 -2.39 14.95
N LEU A 85 -12.46 -3.68 14.88
CA LEU A 85 -12.46 -4.42 13.62
C LEU A 85 -13.80 -4.33 12.88
N HIS A 86 -14.90 -4.17 13.61
CA HIS A 86 -16.25 -4.14 13.04
C HIS A 86 -16.68 -2.72 12.68
N ASP A 87 -16.53 -1.77 13.60
CA ASP A 87 -17.12 -0.43 13.51
C ASP A 87 -16.09 0.61 13.10
N GLU A 88 -15.12 0.90 13.98
CA GLU A 88 -14.20 2.03 13.84
C GLU A 88 -12.81 1.69 14.41
N PRO A 89 -11.78 1.52 13.56
CA PRO A 89 -10.42 1.21 14.01
C PRO A 89 -9.71 2.39 14.66
N ASN A 90 -10.16 3.62 14.38
CA ASN A 90 -9.66 4.84 14.99
C ASN A 90 -10.76 5.94 14.89
N PRO A 91 -10.63 7.07 15.60
CA PRO A 91 -11.64 8.13 15.59
C PRO A 91 -11.81 8.88 14.25
N GLU A 92 -10.94 8.66 13.28
CA GLU A 92 -10.88 9.42 12.02
C GLU A 92 -11.54 8.68 10.85
N MET A 93 -11.70 7.35 10.95
CA MET A 93 -12.22 6.53 9.85
C MET A 93 -13.01 5.31 10.34
N THR A 94 -13.94 4.84 9.50
CA THR A 94 -14.68 3.61 9.74
C THR A 94 -13.86 2.37 9.37
N SER A 95 -14.25 1.20 9.89
CA SER A 95 -13.64 -0.09 9.54
C SER A 95 -13.73 -0.38 8.04
N PHE A 96 -14.77 0.12 7.37
CA PHE A 96 -14.89 0.04 5.93
C PHE A 96 -13.74 0.78 5.24
N VAL A 97 -13.59 2.08 5.52
CA VAL A 97 -12.55 2.94 4.90
C VAL A 97 -11.15 2.40 5.20
N PHE A 98 -10.92 1.91 6.42
CA PHE A 98 -9.64 1.31 6.79
C PHE A 98 -9.31 0.08 5.94
N ARG A 99 -10.25 -0.86 5.79
CA ARG A 99 -10.03 -2.10 5.03
C ARG A 99 -9.95 -1.83 3.53
N GLU A 100 -10.73 -0.88 3.03
CA GLU A 100 -10.64 -0.38 1.66
C GLU A 100 -9.24 0.19 1.40
N THR A 101 -8.74 1.04 2.30
CA THR A 101 -7.40 1.65 2.21
C THR A 101 -6.31 0.58 2.21
N LEU A 102 -6.38 -0.41 3.11
CA LEU A 102 -5.40 -1.49 3.16
C LEU A 102 -5.42 -2.36 1.88
N MET A 103 -6.61 -2.64 1.34
CA MET A 103 -6.71 -3.37 0.07
C MET A 103 -6.14 -2.54 -1.09
N GLY A 104 -6.42 -1.24 -1.13
CA GLY A 104 -5.80 -0.33 -2.10
C GLY A 104 -4.28 -0.29 -1.99
N HIS A 105 -3.74 -0.24 -0.77
CA HIS A 105 -2.30 -0.30 -0.52
C HIS A 105 -1.70 -1.62 -1.06
N LEU A 106 -2.34 -2.74 -0.77
CA LEU A 106 -1.90 -4.05 -1.24
C LEU A 106 -1.89 -4.16 -2.77
N LEU A 107 -2.94 -3.66 -3.44
CA LEU A 107 -3.07 -3.76 -4.90
C LEU A 107 -2.11 -2.84 -5.67
N LEU A 108 -1.76 -1.68 -5.10
CA LEU A 108 -0.91 -0.70 -5.76
C LEU A 108 0.58 -0.87 -5.43
N TRP A 109 0.93 -1.10 -4.16
CA TRP A 109 2.33 -1.21 -3.70
C TRP A 109 2.77 -2.65 -3.40
N GLY A 110 1.85 -3.63 -3.48
CA GLY A 110 2.13 -5.03 -3.16
C GLY A 110 2.18 -5.33 -1.66
N ASN A 111 2.11 -4.31 -0.79
CA ASN A 111 2.10 -4.46 0.66
C ASN A 111 1.14 -3.46 1.30
N ALA A 112 0.58 -3.83 2.45
CA ALA A 112 -0.24 -2.96 3.28
C ALA A 112 0.23 -3.02 4.72
N TYR A 113 0.29 -1.88 5.37
CA TYR A 113 0.81 -1.74 6.74
C TYR A 113 -0.21 -1.03 7.60
N ALA A 114 -0.31 -1.45 8.85
CA ALA A 114 -1.11 -0.78 9.87
C ALA A 114 -0.32 -0.65 11.16
N GLN A 115 -0.30 0.56 11.73
CA GLN A 115 0.23 0.81 13.04
C GLN A 115 -0.81 0.41 14.09
N ILE A 116 -0.37 -0.40 15.07
CA ILE A 116 -1.19 -0.81 16.20
C ILE A 116 -0.82 0.07 17.39
N ILE A 117 -1.75 0.90 17.84
CA ILE A 117 -1.60 1.67 19.08
C ILE A 117 -2.09 0.80 20.23
N ARG A 118 -1.26 0.63 21.26
CA ARG A 118 -1.57 -0.20 22.43
C ARG A 118 -1.44 0.60 23.73
N ASP A 119 -2.23 0.23 24.73
CA ASP A 119 -2.09 0.76 26.08
C ASP A 119 -0.95 0.07 26.86
N GLY A 120 -0.64 0.57 28.06
CA GLY A 120 0.40 -0.01 28.93
C GLY A 120 0.10 -1.45 29.43
N ARG A 121 -1.12 -1.95 29.22
CA ARG A 121 -1.53 -3.34 29.50
C ARG A 121 -1.54 -4.21 28.22
N GLY A 122 -1.11 -3.66 27.08
CA GLY A 122 -1.04 -4.35 25.80
C GLY A 122 -2.37 -4.43 25.04
N ARG A 123 -3.44 -3.79 25.51
CA ARG A 123 -4.74 -3.73 24.81
C ARG A 123 -4.62 -2.83 23.58
N VAL A 124 -5.16 -3.27 22.46
CA VAL A 124 -5.19 -2.45 21.23
C VAL A 124 -6.23 -1.34 21.41
N LEU A 125 -5.78 -0.10 21.21
CA LEU A 125 -6.60 1.10 21.30
C LEU A 125 -7.04 1.62 19.94
N ALA A 126 -6.16 1.52 18.94
CA ALA A 126 -6.44 2.00 17.59
C ALA A 126 -5.56 1.33 16.54
N LEU A 127 -6.03 1.32 15.30
CA LEU A 127 -5.29 0.90 14.12
C LEU A 127 -5.25 2.05 13.11
N TYR A 128 -4.06 2.42 12.66
CA TYR A 128 -3.87 3.45 11.64
C TYR A 128 -3.19 2.86 10.40
N PRO A 129 -3.74 3.07 9.18
CA PRO A 129 -3.06 2.61 7.98
C PRO A 129 -1.78 3.44 7.79
N LEU A 130 -0.69 2.76 7.47
CA LEU A 130 0.59 3.40 7.15
C LEU A 130 0.79 3.36 5.63
N MET A 131 1.27 4.48 5.11
CA MET A 131 1.58 4.65 3.69
C MET A 131 2.75 3.73 3.29
N PRO A 132 2.57 2.81 2.31
CA PRO A 132 3.61 1.83 1.96
C PRO A 132 4.86 2.45 1.35
N ASP A 133 4.73 3.58 0.63
CA ASP A 133 5.87 4.32 0.04
C ASP A 133 6.81 4.91 1.09
N ARG A 134 6.35 5.03 2.35
CA ARG A 134 7.14 5.50 3.50
C ARG A 134 7.64 4.37 4.38
N MET A 135 7.41 3.12 4.00
CA MET A 135 7.84 1.95 4.74
C MET A 135 9.12 1.38 4.12
N MET A 136 10.10 1.10 4.98
CA MET A 136 11.30 0.36 4.61
C MET A 136 11.35 -0.95 5.39
N VAL A 137 11.50 -2.06 4.67
CA VAL A 137 11.65 -3.39 5.25
C VAL A 137 13.12 -3.78 5.18
N CYS A 138 13.73 -4.00 6.33
CA CYS A 138 15.13 -4.40 6.44
C CYS A 138 15.25 -5.73 7.19
N ARG A 139 16.38 -6.41 7.00
CA ARG A 139 16.78 -7.57 7.79
C ARG A 139 18.03 -7.22 8.56
N SER A 140 18.07 -7.56 9.85
CA SER A 140 19.28 -7.48 10.65
C SER A 140 20.28 -8.55 10.22
N ASP A 141 21.53 -8.42 10.69
CA ASP A 141 22.57 -9.43 10.50
C ASP A 141 22.19 -10.79 11.14
N SER A 142 21.32 -10.78 12.16
CA SER A 142 20.74 -11.98 12.78
C SER A 142 19.59 -12.60 11.97
N GLY A 143 19.16 -11.96 10.87
CA GLY A 143 18.07 -12.41 10.01
C GLY A 143 16.67 -11.96 10.44
N GLU A 144 16.56 -11.14 11.49
CA GLU A 144 15.28 -10.62 11.97
C GLU A 144 14.79 -9.49 11.06
N ILE A 145 13.50 -9.52 10.71
CA ILE A 145 12.88 -8.48 9.88
C ILE A 145 12.42 -7.34 10.78
N TYR A 146 12.82 -6.12 10.46
CA TYR A 146 12.31 -4.90 11.09
C TYR A 146 11.77 -3.92 10.07
N TYR A 147 10.81 -3.11 10.52
CA TYR A 147 10.08 -2.16 9.70
C TYR A 147 10.37 -0.74 10.21
N THR A 148 10.83 0.13 9.31
CA THR A 148 11.09 1.54 9.62
C THR A 148 10.11 2.39 8.83
N TYR A 149 9.33 3.22 9.53
CA TYR A 149 8.38 4.14 8.92
C TYR A 149 8.92 5.58 9.00
N ASN A 150 9.09 6.23 7.85
CA ASN A 150 9.50 7.63 7.78
C ASN A 150 8.28 8.56 7.98
N LYS A 151 8.26 9.30 9.08
CA LYS A 151 7.14 10.22 9.41
C LYS A 151 7.24 11.56 8.68
N ASP A 152 8.45 12.06 8.46
CA ASP A 152 8.67 13.47 8.13
C ASP A 152 8.85 13.76 6.63
N GLY A 153 8.88 12.72 5.79
CA GLY A 153 9.04 12.87 4.34
C GLY A 153 10.51 13.01 3.96
#